data_AF-A0A8D8HAQ1-F1
#
_entry.id   AF-A0A8D8HAQ1-F1
#
_cell.length_a   1.000
_cell.length_b   1.000
_cell.length_c   1.000
_cell.angle_alpha   90.00
_cell.angle_beta   90.00
_cell.angle_gamma   90.00
#
_symmetry.space_group_name_H-M   'P 1'
#
loop_
_entity.id
_entity.type
_entity.pdbx_description
1 polymer ?
#
loop_
_entity_poly.entity_id
_entity_poly.type
_entity_poly.pdbx_seq_one_letter_code
_entity_poly.pdbx_strand_id
1 'polypeptide(L)'
;MSRSPWITGTLLLLAVVVPASLEAEIDCADLRMGQFLCPDPSRRDHIDPKTQQLRGCTKEGKAKVWCLAVDGIACSETKNATFTREMPCKWTNGYHFDTALLLSVFLGMFGVDRFYLGYPAIGL
;
A
#
# COMPACT_ATOMS: atom_id res chain seq x y z
N MET A 1 -10.77 82.14 -3.81
CA MET A 1 -10.61 82.11 -2.35
C MET A 1 -10.51 80.65 -1.91
N SER A 2 -9.34 80.27 -1.39
CA SER A 2 -9.06 79.15 -0.46
C SER A 2 -9.27 77.66 -0.86
N ARG A 3 -8.11 77.01 -1.10
CA ARG A 3 -7.61 75.72 -0.54
C ARG A 3 -8.23 74.36 -0.96
N SER A 4 -7.39 73.58 -1.66
CA SER A 4 -7.27 72.10 -1.61
C SER A 4 -6.84 71.62 -0.20
N PRO A 5 -6.54 70.34 0.12
CA PRO A 5 -6.45 69.07 -0.65
C PRO A 5 -7.28 67.91 0.02
N TRP A 6 -7.34 66.65 -0.43
CA TRP A 6 -6.34 65.56 -0.27
C TRP A 6 -6.63 64.42 -1.25
N ILE A 7 -5.55 63.99 -1.88
CA ILE A 7 -5.37 62.82 -2.73
C ILE A 7 -5.27 61.56 -1.85
N THR A 8 -5.56 60.42 -2.48
CA THR A 8 -5.19 59.02 -2.13
C THR A 8 -5.90 58.30 -1.00
N GLY A 9 -6.62 57.24 -1.39
CA GLY A 9 -7.13 56.20 -0.50
C GLY A 9 -7.76 55.03 -1.28
N THR A 10 -7.17 54.61 -2.39
CA THR A 10 -7.54 53.35 -3.06
C THR A 10 -7.16 52.20 -2.13
N LEU A 11 -8.12 51.75 -1.32
CA LEU A 11 -8.05 50.51 -0.55
C LEU A 11 -8.11 49.33 -1.53
N LEU A 12 -6.95 48.99 -2.09
CA LEU A 12 -6.78 47.78 -2.89
C LEU A 12 -6.86 46.60 -1.90
N LEU A 13 -8.05 46.00 -1.78
CA LEU A 13 -8.23 44.68 -1.18
C LEU A 13 -7.49 43.67 -2.06
N LEU A 14 -6.20 43.44 -1.76
CA LEU A 14 -5.48 42.28 -2.23
C LEU A 14 -6.12 41.06 -1.57
N ALA A 15 -7.12 40.48 -2.24
CA ALA A 15 -7.51 39.10 -1.98
C ALA A 15 -6.30 38.24 -2.37
N VAL A 16 -5.44 37.94 -1.40
CA VAL A 16 -4.37 36.96 -1.55
C VAL A 16 -5.06 35.61 -1.72
N VAL A 17 -5.22 35.19 -2.97
CA VAL A 17 -5.58 33.82 -3.30
C VAL A 17 -4.34 32.97 -3.00
N VAL A 18 -4.26 32.41 -1.80
CA VAL A 18 -3.28 31.38 -1.46
C VAL A 18 -3.79 30.07 -2.07
N PRO A 19 -3.16 29.50 -3.11
CA PRO A 19 -3.48 28.14 -3.52
C PRO A 19 -3.00 27.18 -2.41
N ALA A 20 -3.96 26.62 -1.67
CA ALA A 20 -3.71 25.61 -0.65
C ALA A 20 -3.65 24.22 -1.29
N SER A 21 -2.47 23.83 -1.76
CA SER A 21 -2.09 22.42 -1.94
C SER A 21 -0.56 22.35 -2.00
N LEU A 22 0.07 22.47 -0.83
CA LEU A 22 1.50 22.20 -0.68
C LEU A 22 1.63 20.69 -0.41
N GLU A 23 1.77 19.89 -1.47
CA GLU A 23 2.23 18.52 -1.29
C GLU A 23 3.67 18.58 -0.75
N ALA A 24 3.86 18.12 0.47
CA ALA A 24 5.20 18.04 1.05
C ALA A 24 5.93 16.86 0.39
N GLU A 25 6.99 17.15 -0.37
CA GLU A 25 7.87 16.11 -0.89
C GLU A 25 8.77 15.59 0.24
N ILE A 26 8.60 14.32 0.59
CA ILE A 26 9.37 13.66 1.65
C ILE A 26 9.82 12.26 1.21
N ASP A 27 10.79 11.70 1.94
CA ASP A 27 11.19 10.30 1.77
C ASP A 27 10.16 9.38 2.43
N CYS A 28 9.55 8.50 1.63
CA CYS A 28 8.52 7.58 2.08
C CYS A 28 9.06 6.33 2.80
N ALA A 29 10.39 6.12 2.81
CA ALA A 29 11.02 5.09 3.61
C ALA A 29 10.82 5.33 5.13
N ASP A 30 10.81 6.60 5.55
CA ASP A 30 10.77 7.02 6.96
C ASP A 30 9.36 7.27 7.51
N LEU A 31 8.32 7.02 6.70
CA LEU A 31 6.93 7.17 7.13
C LEU A 31 6.59 6.27 8.32
N ARG A 32 5.94 6.86 9.32
CA ARG A 32 5.46 6.16 10.51
C ARG A 32 4.19 5.35 10.20
N MET A 33 3.96 4.31 11.00
CA MET A 33 2.70 3.55 10.95
C MET A 33 1.52 4.51 11.14
N GLY A 34 0.56 4.48 10.22
CA GLY A 34 -0.61 5.38 10.20
C GLY A 34 -0.50 6.58 9.24
N GLN A 35 0.68 6.86 8.67
CA GLN A 35 0.86 7.86 7.61
C GLN A 35 0.80 7.27 6.19
N PHE A 36 0.58 5.95 6.10
CA PHE A 36 0.45 5.23 4.85
C PHE A 36 -0.44 3.99 5.02
N LEU A 37 -0.96 3.49 3.91
CA LEU A 37 -1.77 2.29 3.80
C LEU A 37 -1.08 1.30 2.84
N CYS A 38 -0.84 0.08 3.32
CA CYS A 38 -0.34 -1.04 2.53
C CYS A 38 -1.21 -2.29 2.78
N PRO A 39 -1.51 -3.11 1.77
CA PRO A 39 -1.28 -2.83 0.35
C PRO A 39 -2.26 -1.77 -0.18
N ASP A 40 -1.86 -1.06 -1.24
CA ASP A 40 -2.66 -0.03 -1.90
C ASP A 40 -4.03 -0.58 -2.36
N PRO A 41 -5.17 -0.09 -1.80
CA PRO A 41 -6.49 -0.65 -2.05
C PRO A 41 -7.01 -0.42 -3.46
N SER A 42 -6.41 0.50 -4.22
CA SER A 42 -6.78 0.75 -5.61
C SER A 42 -6.29 -0.36 -6.55
N ARG A 43 -5.21 -1.02 -6.18
CA ARG A 43 -4.68 -2.20 -6.86
C ARG A 43 -5.37 -3.44 -6.29
N ARG A 44 -5.63 -4.46 -7.12
CA ARG A 44 -6.18 -5.76 -6.67
C ARG A 44 -5.28 -6.95 -7.02
N ASP A 45 -4.22 -6.68 -7.77
CA ASP A 45 -3.30 -7.65 -8.35
C ASP A 45 -2.15 -8.03 -7.42
N HIS A 46 -2.12 -7.52 -6.19
CA HIS A 46 -1.08 -7.82 -5.21
C HIS A 46 -1.22 -9.20 -4.52
N ILE A 47 -2.36 -9.89 -4.65
CA ILE A 47 -2.55 -11.28 -4.20
C ILE A 47 -2.36 -12.24 -5.38
N ASP A 48 -1.60 -13.31 -5.15
CA ASP A 48 -1.47 -14.43 -6.08
C ASP A 48 -2.70 -15.36 -5.94
N PRO A 49 -3.47 -15.60 -7.03
CA PRO A 49 -4.66 -16.44 -6.95
C PRO A 49 -4.34 -17.90 -6.60
N LYS A 50 -3.14 -18.40 -6.91
CA LYS A 50 -2.76 -19.80 -6.64
C LYS A 50 -2.43 -20.03 -5.18
N THR A 51 -1.62 -19.14 -4.60
CA THR A 51 -1.07 -19.32 -3.25
C THR A 51 -1.87 -18.57 -2.19
N GLN A 52 -2.73 -17.63 -2.61
CA GLN A 52 -3.45 -16.69 -1.73
C GLN A 52 -2.47 -15.88 -0.84
N GLN A 53 -1.24 -15.68 -1.30
CA GLN A 53 -0.21 -14.88 -0.65
C GLN A 53 0.10 -13.62 -1.48
N LEU A 54 0.87 -12.69 -0.91
CA LEU A 54 1.40 -11.56 -1.66
C LEU A 54 2.25 -12.04 -2.84
N ARG A 55 2.04 -11.45 -4.02
CA ARG A 55 2.84 -11.76 -5.21
C ARG A 55 4.31 -11.47 -4.96
N GLY A 56 5.18 -12.37 -5.44
CA GLY A 56 6.63 -12.23 -5.27
C GLY A 56 7.10 -12.44 -3.83
N CYS A 57 6.33 -13.14 -3.00
CA CYS A 57 6.80 -13.54 -1.67
C CYS A 57 8.08 -14.39 -1.80
N THR A 58 9.16 -13.95 -1.18
CA THR A 58 10.46 -14.62 -1.19
C THR A 58 10.60 -15.59 -0.02
N LYS A 59 11.62 -16.46 -0.04
CA LYS A 59 11.85 -17.46 1.02
C LYS A 59 12.13 -16.84 2.39
N GLU A 60 12.58 -15.59 2.40
CA GLU A 60 12.80 -14.78 3.60
C GLU A 60 11.48 -14.31 4.24
N GLY A 61 10.34 -14.61 3.62
CA GLY A 61 9.02 -14.24 4.12
C GLY A 61 8.70 -12.77 3.93
N LYS A 62 9.22 -12.18 2.84
CA LYS A 62 8.99 -10.78 2.48
C LYS A 62 8.49 -10.66 1.05
N ALA A 63 7.60 -9.71 0.82
CA ALA A 63 7.11 -9.37 -0.51
C ALA A 63 7.13 -7.84 -0.67
N LYS A 64 7.53 -7.39 -1.87
CA LYS A 64 7.48 -5.96 -2.22
C LYS A 64 6.06 -5.62 -2.71
N VAL A 65 5.41 -4.69 -2.04
CA VAL A 65 4.03 -4.28 -2.35
C VAL A 65 3.95 -2.79 -2.57
N TRP A 66 2.91 -2.38 -3.30
CA TRP A 66 2.57 -0.98 -3.45
C TRP A 66 1.78 -0.49 -2.23
N CYS A 67 2.07 0.74 -1.84
CA CYS A 67 1.50 1.44 -0.70
C CYS A 67 1.08 2.86 -1.11
N LEU A 68 0.13 3.41 -0.37
CA LEU A 68 -0.41 4.75 -0.57
C LEU A 68 -0.13 5.59 0.68
N ALA A 69 0.51 6.75 0.53
CA ALA A 69 0.66 7.75 1.59
C ALA A 69 -0.65 8.49 1.84
N VAL A 70 -0.79 9.09 3.03
CA VAL A 70 -1.91 9.98 3.36
C VAL A 70 -1.90 11.22 2.45
N ASP A 71 -3.07 11.78 2.18
CA ASP A 71 -3.24 12.98 1.38
C ASP A 71 -2.34 14.14 1.86
N GLY A 72 -1.72 14.85 0.92
CA GLY A 72 -0.80 15.96 1.20
C GLY A 72 0.68 15.54 1.35
N ILE A 73 0.99 14.25 1.23
CA ILE A 73 2.35 13.72 1.22
C ILE A 73 2.69 13.18 -0.17
N ALA A 74 3.75 13.70 -0.79
CA ALA A 74 4.30 13.17 -2.03
C ALA A 74 5.65 12.47 -1.75
N CYS A 75 5.79 11.23 -2.21
CA CYS A 75 7.01 10.46 -2.05
C CYS A 75 8.05 10.90 -3.08
N SER A 76 9.27 11.24 -2.65
CA SER A 76 10.33 11.70 -3.56
C SER A 76 10.71 10.64 -4.63
N GLU A 77 10.65 9.34 -4.30
CA GLU A 77 10.97 8.26 -5.24
C GLU A 77 10.04 8.23 -6.48
N THR A 78 8.74 8.43 -6.27
CA THR A 78 7.71 8.29 -7.33
C THR A 78 7.08 9.63 -7.73
N LYS A 79 7.41 10.71 -6.99
CA LYS A 79 6.79 12.06 -7.08
C LYS A 79 5.27 12.07 -6.97
N ASN A 80 4.72 11.01 -6.38
CA ASN A 80 3.30 10.79 -6.16
C ASN A 80 3.11 10.27 -4.73
N ALA A 81 1.87 10.18 -4.27
CA ALA A 81 1.54 9.56 -2.97
C ALA A 81 1.78 8.03 -2.95
N THR A 82 2.10 7.39 -4.08
CA THR A 82 2.36 5.95 -4.15
C THR A 82 3.83 5.61 -4.00
N PHE A 83 4.14 4.57 -3.23
CA PHE A 83 5.51 4.06 -3.09
C PHE A 83 5.50 2.53 -2.90
N THR A 84 6.68 1.92 -2.89
CA THR A 84 6.81 0.48 -2.65
C THR A 84 7.48 0.20 -1.32
N ARG A 85 6.99 -0.80 -0.59
CA ARG A 85 7.56 -1.22 0.69
C ARG A 85 7.60 -2.75 0.81
N GLU A 86 8.52 -3.26 1.60
CA GLU A 86 8.51 -4.68 1.97
C GLU A 86 7.46 -4.93 3.06
N MET A 87 6.60 -5.91 2.83
CA MET A 87 5.66 -6.43 3.82
C MET A 87 5.94 -7.91 4.12
N PRO A 88 5.67 -8.36 5.35
CA PRO A 88 5.82 -9.76 5.70
C PRO A 88 4.78 -10.62 4.96
N CYS A 89 5.20 -11.80 4.50
CA CYS A 89 4.35 -12.78 3.82
C CYS A 89 4.75 -14.21 4.22
N LYS A 90 3.90 -15.19 3.91
CA LYS A 90 4.23 -16.60 4.11
C LYS A 90 4.67 -17.21 2.78
N TRP A 91 5.93 -17.61 2.73
CA TRP A 91 6.45 -18.26 1.54
C TRP A 91 5.81 -19.63 1.35
N THR A 92 5.40 -19.92 0.12
CA THR A 92 4.85 -21.21 -0.28
C THR A 92 5.67 -21.75 -1.45
N ASN A 93 5.83 -23.07 -1.53
CA ASN A 93 6.49 -23.77 -2.65
C ASN A 93 5.71 -23.70 -3.98
N GLY A 94 4.74 -22.79 -4.13
CA GLY A 94 3.86 -22.71 -5.31
C GLY A 94 2.69 -23.70 -5.30
N TYR A 95 2.42 -24.37 -4.17
CA TYR A 95 1.22 -25.17 -4.01
C TYR A 95 -0.05 -24.32 -4.13
N HIS A 96 -1.09 -24.92 -4.70
CA HIS A 96 -2.37 -24.27 -4.87
C HIS A 96 -3.18 -24.36 -3.57
N PHE A 97 -3.51 -23.19 -3.00
CA PHE A 97 -4.30 -23.08 -1.79
C PHE A 97 -5.69 -23.70 -1.97
N ASP A 98 -6.33 -23.46 -3.12
CA ASP A 98 -7.67 -23.99 -3.41
C ASP A 98 -7.67 -25.54 -3.44
N THR A 99 -6.62 -26.14 -4.01
CA THR A 99 -6.46 -27.59 -4.04
C THR A 99 -6.25 -28.14 -2.64
N ALA A 100 -5.36 -27.52 -1.85
CA ALA A 100 -5.12 -27.91 -0.46
C ALA A 100 -6.41 -27.84 0.38
N LEU A 101 -7.19 -26.76 0.21
CA LEU A 101 -8.48 -26.60 0.87
C LEU A 101 -9.49 -27.68 0.46
N LEU A 102 -9.59 -27.96 -0.85
CA LEU A 102 -10.49 -29.00 -1.36
C LEU A 102 -10.10 -30.39 -0.85
N LEU A 103 -8.80 -30.72 -0.87
CA LEU A 103 -8.28 -31.97 -0.32
C LEU A 103 -8.51 -32.08 1.19
N SER A 104 -8.39 -30.97 1.93
CA SER A 104 -8.67 -30.93 3.37
C SER A 104 -10.14 -31.22 3.66
N VAL A 105 -11.06 -30.65 2.87
CA VAL A 105 -12.51 -30.82 3.07
C VAL A 105 -12.96 -32.23 2.71
N PHE A 106 -12.55 -32.76 1.55
CA PHE A 106 -13.06 -34.04 1.05
C PHE A 106 -12.24 -35.26 1.47
N LEU A 107 -10.92 -35.12 1.58
CA LEU A 107 -9.97 -36.21 1.84
C LEU A 107 -9.14 -35.97 3.11
N GLY A 108 -9.61 -35.06 3.99
CA GLY A 108 -8.93 -34.71 5.23
C GLY A 108 -8.79 -35.88 6.21
N MET A 109 -9.76 -36.80 6.25
CA MET A 109 -9.71 -38.00 7.10
C MET A 109 -8.52 -38.91 6.76
N PHE A 110 -8.10 -38.93 5.49
CA PHE A 110 -6.92 -39.67 5.02
C PHE A 110 -5.65 -38.81 5.01
N GLY A 111 -5.71 -37.54 5.42
CA GLY A 111 -4.55 -36.65 5.44
C GLY A 111 -3.97 -36.30 4.06
N VAL A 112 -4.72 -36.47 2.96
CA VAL A 112 -4.22 -36.25 1.59
C VAL A 112 -3.73 -34.82 1.36
N ASP A 113 -4.35 -33.84 2.02
CA ASP A 113 -3.86 -32.45 2.03
C ASP A 113 -2.41 -32.33 2.53
N ARG A 114 -2.05 -33.05 3.59
CA ARG A 114 -0.69 -32.99 4.16
C ARG A 114 0.33 -33.65 3.26
N PHE A 115 -0.05 -34.74 2.58
CA PHE A 115 0.78 -35.33 1.53
C PHE A 115 0.96 -34.37 0.35
N TYR A 116 -0.08 -33.66 -0.07
CA TYR A 116 -0.01 -32.66 -1.14
C TYR A 116 0.96 -31.52 -0.81
N LEU A 117 0.97 -31.05 0.44
CA LEU A 117 1.88 -30.01 0.91
C LEU A 117 3.31 -30.51 1.18
N GLY A 118 3.57 -31.81 1.09
CA GLY A 118 4.89 -32.41 1.32
C GLY A 118 5.21 -32.69 2.79
N TYR A 119 4.20 -32.88 3.64
CA TYR A 119 4.34 -33.27 5.04
C TYR A 119 3.88 -34.74 5.25
N PRO A 120 4.66 -35.74 4.83
CA PRO A 120 4.22 -37.14 4.86
C PRO A 120 4.14 -37.73 6.27
N ALA A 121 4.86 -37.17 7.25
CA ALA A 121 4.92 -37.69 8.61
C ALA A 121 3.63 -37.43 9.44
N ILE A 122 2.74 -36.57 8.95
CA ILE A 122 1.49 -36.18 9.64
C ILE A 122 0.24 -36.64 8.88
N GLY A 123 0.40 -37.48 7.86
CA GLY A 123 -0.70 -38.21 7.22
C GLY A 123 -1.04 -39.48 8.01
N LEU A 124 -2.32 -39.87 8.00
CA LEU A 124 -2.86 -41.03 8.72
C LEU A 124 -2.62 -42.32 7.93
#